data_AF-Z4WVD9-F1
#
_entry.id   AF-Z4WVD9-F1
#
_cell.length_a   1.000
_cell.length_b   1.000
_cell.length_c   1.000
_cell.angle_alpha   90.00
_cell.angle_beta   90.00
_cell.angle_gamma   90.00
#
_symmetry.space_group_name_H-M   'P 1'
#
loop_
_entity.id
_entity.type
_entity.pdbx_description
1 polymer ?
#
loop_
_entity_poly.entity_id
_entity_poly.type
_entity_poly.pdbx_seq_one_letter_code
_entity_poly.pdbx_strand_id
1 'polypeptide(L)'
;MSEQQIQVTMTQEEAQAFQAYKERRDKEEREAREKADRDAYRELSKETVDRVFPRLVELSGQLKEAKSGVYESFGDLLETKASVMGQETAGQRSHSFSSSDGTRRIILGYYVRDGWDETAEDGVELVKQYVRNLAQDAKTQEAVDIIMELLARDGKGNLKLENILKLEQTAQKYEAEDLKKGVAIIKEAYRPERTKDFVRAQQKNSLGKWVDIALGMTEA
;
A
#
# COMPACT_ATOMS: atom_id res chain seq x y z
N MET A 1 41.03 52.37 0.92
CA MET A 1 40.20 53.58 1.02
C MET A 1 40.19 53.96 2.49
N SER A 2 40.65 55.16 2.82
CA SER A 2 40.78 55.67 4.19
C SER A 2 39.40 55.92 4.80
N GLU A 3 39.10 55.31 5.94
CA GLU A 3 37.91 55.63 6.73
C GLU A 3 38.05 57.06 7.28
N GLN A 4 37.28 58.00 6.73
CA GLN A 4 37.14 59.34 7.30
C GLN A 4 36.19 59.26 8.49
N GLN A 5 36.73 59.36 9.70
CA GLN A 5 35.94 59.49 10.92
C GLN A 5 35.45 60.93 11.06
N ILE A 6 34.13 61.12 11.11
CA ILE A 6 33.47 62.42 11.29
C ILE A 6 32.90 62.44 12.71
N GLN A 7 33.35 63.39 13.54
CA GLN A 7 32.73 63.65 14.84
C GLN A 7 31.46 64.46 14.66
N VAL A 8 30.32 63.90 15.07
CA VAL A 8 29.01 64.56 15.00
C VAL A 8 28.54 64.86 16.42
N THR A 9 28.35 66.14 16.73
CA THR A 9 27.80 66.59 18.01
C THR A 9 26.28 66.66 17.87
N MET A 10 25.54 65.88 18.67
CA MET A 10 24.08 65.79 18.60
C MET A 10 23.45 66.22 19.93
N THR A 11 22.26 66.79 19.88
CA THR A 11 21.43 67.03 21.06
C THR A 11 20.84 65.72 21.59
N GLN A 12 20.37 65.70 22.86
CA GLN A 12 19.80 64.50 23.48
C GLN A 12 18.60 63.92 22.71
N GLU A 13 17.75 64.78 22.14
CA GLU A 13 16.60 64.38 21.33
C GLU A 13 17.04 63.78 19.99
N GLU A 14 18.05 64.36 19.34
CA GLU A 14 18.62 63.85 18.09
C GLU A 14 19.33 62.50 18.28
N ALA A 15 19.98 62.30 19.44
CA ALA A 15 20.59 61.01 19.80
C ALA A 15 19.54 59.90 20.01
N GLN A 16 18.41 60.22 20.64
CA GLN A 16 17.30 59.27 20.81
C GLN A 16 16.62 58.94 19.46
N ALA A 17 16.42 59.93 18.60
CA ALA A 17 15.89 59.74 17.26
C ALA A 17 16.83 58.87 16.39
N PHE A 18 18.14 59.07 16.50
CA PHE A 18 19.15 58.28 15.80
C PHE A 18 19.16 56.82 16.29
N GLN A 19 19.05 56.59 17.59
CA GLN A 19 18.98 55.25 18.17
C GLN A 19 17.71 54.51 17.73
N ALA A 20 16.55 55.17 17.78
CA ALA A 20 15.29 54.59 17.29
C ALA A 20 15.33 54.29 15.78
N TYR A 21 15.99 55.15 14.99
CA TYR A 21 16.22 54.89 13.56
C TYR A 21 17.10 53.67 13.34
N LYS A 22 18.17 53.52 14.12
CA LYS A 22 19.08 52.36 14.04
C LYS A 22 18.37 51.06 14.40
N GLU A 23 17.61 51.04 15.49
CA GLU A 23 16.84 49.85 15.91
C GLU A 23 15.77 49.46 14.88
N ARG A 24 15.09 50.44 14.27
CA ARG A 24 14.14 50.18 13.18
C ARG A 24 14.83 49.59 11.96
N ARG A 25 15.98 50.14 11.57
CA ARG A 25 16.79 49.63 10.45
C ARG A 25 17.29 48.21 10.69
N ASP A 26 17.80 47.92 11.89
CA ASP A 26 18.29 46.60 12.26
C ASP A 26 17.16 45.55 12.25
N LYS A 27 15.95 45.93 12.69
CA LYS A 27 14.76 45.08 12.62
C LYS A 27 14.32 44.83 11.18
N GLU A 28 14.23 45.87 10.35
CA GLU A 28 13.91 45.75 8.92
C GLU A 28 14.93 44.87 8.19
N GLU A 29 16.21 45.01 8.50
CA GLU A 29 17.27 44.20 7.88
C GLU A 29 17.21 42.73 8.33
N ARG A 30 16.91 42.46 9.60
CA ARG A 30 16.68 41.09 10.08
C ARG A 30 15.47 40.45 9.40
N GLU A 31 14.33 41.14 9.34
CA GLU A 31 13.12 40.63 8.68
C GLU A 31 13.36 40.40 7.17
N ALA A 32 14.12 41.27 6.52
CA ALA A 32 14.51 41.12 5.12
C ALA A 32 15.43 39.90 4.90
N ARG A 33 16.42 39.70 5.78
CA ARG A 33 17.30 38.51 5.75
C ARG A 33 16.51 37.22 5.96
N GLU A 34 15.65 37.17 6.98
CA GLU A 34 14.80 36.00 7.23
C GLU A 34 13.86 35.70 6.07
N LYS A 35 13.32 36.74 5.39
CA LYS A 35 12.52 36.55 4.18
C LYS A 35 13.38 36.00 3.03
N ALA A 36 14.56 36.56 2.82
CA ALA A 36 15.50 36.10 1.80
C ALA A 36 15.92 34.64 2.03
N ASP A 37 16.19 34.25 3.27
CA ASP A 37 16.54 32.88 3.62
C ASP A 37 15.40 31.90 3.32
N ARG A 38 14.15 32.27 3.64
CA ARG A 38 12.97 31.47 3.29
C ARG A 38 12.79 31.35 1.79
N ASP A 39 13.00 32.43 1.05
CA ASP A 39 12.87 32.43 -0.40
C ASP A 39 13.99 31.60 -1.07
N ALA A 40 15.22 31.72 -0.57
CA ALA A 40 16.36 30.91 -1.00
C ALA A 40 16.13 29.42 -0.73
N TYR A 41 15.60 29.06 0.44
CA TYR A 41 15.25 27.67 0.75
C TYR A 41 14.16 27.13 -0.18
N ARG A 42 13.11 27.92 -0.45
CA ARG A 42 12.04 27.53 -1.39
C ARG A 42 12.60 27.27 -2.78
N GLU A 43 13.51 28.12 -3.25
CA GLU A 43 14.10 27.98 -4.56
C GLU A 43 15.05 26.78 -4.64
N LEU A 44 15.91 26.60 -3.63
CA LEU A 44 16.77 25.42 -3.50
C LEU A 44 15.96 24.12 -3.46
N SER A 45 14.81 24.13 -2.77
CA SER A 45 13.90 22.99 -2.72
C SER A 45 13.35 22.63 -4.10
N LYS A 46 12.85 23.63 -4.86
CA LYS A 46 12.39 23.42 -6.23
C LYS A 46 13.51 22.92 -7.14
N GLU A 47 14.67 23.57 -7.12
CA GLU A 47 15.83 23.18 -7.93
C GLU A 47 16.27 21.75 -7.60
N THR A 48 16.26 21.38 -6.32
CA THR A 48 16.58 20.01 -5.90
C THR A 48 15.56 19.00 -6.46
N VAL A 49 14.27 19.34 -6.46
CA VAL A 49 13.23 18.51 -7.08
C VAL A 49 13.49 18.39 -8.58
N ASP A 50 13.64 19.52 -9.29
CA ASP A 50 13.84 19.54 -10.75
C ASP A 50 15.11 18.77 -11.17
N ARG A 51 16.14 18.78 -10.32
CA ARG A 51 17.38 18.03 -10.55
C ARG A 51 17.22 16.53 -10.32
N VAL A 52 16.50 16.10 -9.28
CA VAL A 52 16.43 14.69 -8.88
C VAL A 52 15.30 13.94 -9.59
N PHE A 53 14.18 14.62 -9.86
CA PHE A 53 12.97 14.02 -10.42
C PHE A 53 13.19 13.28 -11.74
N PRO A 54 13.96 13.81 -12.73
CA PRO A 54 14.20 13.12 -14.00
C PRO A 54 14.85 11.74 -13.82
N ARG A 55 15.80 11.62 -12.89
CA ARG A 55 16.46 10.35 -12.59
C ARG A 55 15.49 9.31 -12.00
N LEU A 56 14.55 9.75 -11.17
CA LEU A 56 13.53 8.87 -10.61
C LEU A 56 12.57 8.36 -11.69
N VAL A 57 12.18 9.23 -12.62
CA VAL A 57 11.35 8.88 -13.78
C VAL A 57 12.07 7.86 -14.67
N GLU A 58 13.35 8.08 -14.98
CA GLU A 58 14.16 7.17 -15.78
C GLU A 58 14.24 5.77 -15.14
N LEU A 59 14.61 5.69 -13.86
CA LEU A 59 14.70 4.42 -13.14
C LEU A 59 13.35 3.70 -13.07
N SER A 60 12.26 4.44 -12.87
CA SER A 60 10.91 3.87 -12.90
C SER A 60 10.55 3.31 -14.28
N GLY A 61 10.93 4.02 -15.35
CA GLY A 61 10.76 3.58 -16.73
C GLY A 61 11.54 2.30 -17.03
N GLN A 62 12.84 2.28 -16.71
CA GLN A 62 13.70 1.10 -16.88
C GLN A 62 13.15 -0.12 -16.13
N LEU A 63 12.69 0.06 -14.89
CA LEU A 63 12.11 -1.03 -14.11
C LEU A 63 10.79 -1.53 -14.71
N LYS A 64 9.95 -0.62 -15.22
CA LYS A 64 8.70 -0.98 -15.91
C LYS A 64 8.98 -1.77 -17.18
N GLU A 65 9.90 -1.31 -18.00
CA GLU A 65 10.32 -1.98 -19.24
C GLU A 65 10.88 -3.37 -18.95
N ALA A 66 11.80 -3.49 -17.98
CA ALA A 66 12.34 -4.77 -17.55
C ALA A 66 11.25 -5.75 -17.10
N LYS A 67 10.31 -5.30 -16.25
CA LYS A 67 9.19 -6.15 -15.79
C LYS A 67 8.26 -6.56 -16.94
N SER A 68 8.00 -5.66 -17.89
CA SER A 68 7.16 -5.95 -19.06
C SER A 68 7.82 -6.97 -19.98
N GLY A 69 9.13 -6.79 -20.26
CA GLY A 69 9.91 -7.73 -21.06
C GLY A 69 10.01 -9.14 -20.45
N VAL A 70 9.92 -9.27 -19.12
CA VAL A 70 9.79 -10.60 -18.48
C VAL A 70 8.46 -11.24 -18.84
N TYR A 71 7.33 -10.53 -18.80
CA TYR A 71 6.04 -11.11 -19.20
C TYR A 71 6.01 -11.50 -20.68
N GLU A 72 6.63 -10.71 -21.55
CA GLU A 72 6.77 -11.06 -22.97
C GLU A 72 7.63 -12.33 -23.14
N SER A 73 8.79 -12.38 -22.50
CA SER A 73 9.73 -13.52 -22.58
C SER A 73 9.14 -14.83 -22.06
N PHE A 74 8.28 -14.75 -21.04
CA PHE A 74 7.64 -15.91 -20.44
C PHE A 74 6.22 -16.16 -20.95
N GLY A 75 5.64 -15.26 -21.74
CA GLY A 75 4.29 -15.38 -22.29
C GLY A 75 4.16 -16.62 -23.16
N ASP A 76 5.03 -16.74 -24.16
CA ASP A 76 5.12 -17.91 -25.04
C ASP A 76 5.35 -19.21 -24.25
N LEU A 77 6.15 -19.12 -23.18
CA LEU A 77 6.47 -20.27 -22.34
C LEU A 77 5.28 -20.69 -21.46
N LEU A 78 4.46 -19.74 -21.02
CA LEU A 78 3.21 -19.99 -20.30
C LEU A 78 2.15 -20.60 -21.21
N GLU A 79 1.99 -20.08 -22.42
CA GLU A 79 1.08 -20.64 -23.44
C GLU A 79 1.50 -22.07 -23.82
N THR A 80 2.79 -22.28 -24.07
CA THR A 80 3.34 -23.61 -24.35
C THR A 80 3.12 -24.56 -23.18
N LYS A 81 3.34 -24.10 -21.94
CA LYS A 81 3.08 -24.90 -20.74
C LYS A 81 1.61 -25.32 -20.64
N ALA A 82 0.67 -24.40 -20.89
CA ALA A 82 -0.75 -24.71 -20.90
C ALA A 82 -1.11 -25.71 -22.02
N SER A 83 -0.47 -25.60 -23.19
CA SER A 83 -0.69 -26.55 -24.28
C SER A 83 -0.09 -27.94 -24.01
N VAL A 84 1.05 -28.04 -23.33
CA VAL A 84 1.78 -29.31 -23.10
C VAL A 84 1.30 -30.03 -21.84
N MET A 85 1.09 -29.29 -20.74
CA MET A 85 0.71 -29.84 -19.43
C MET A 85 -0.81 -29.97 -19.26
N GLY A 86 -1.60 -29.45 -20.22
CA GLY A 86 -3.05 -29.35 -20.11
C GLY A 86 -3.49 -28.12 -19.32
N GLN A 87 -4.77 -28.10 -18.93
CA GLN A 87 -5.40 -26.96 -18.27
C GLN A 87 -4.66 -26.57 -16.97
N GLU A 88 -4.48 -25.27 -16.74
CA GLU A 88 -3.93 -24.77 -15.48
C GLU A 88 -4.70 -25.35 -14.29
N THR A 89 -3.96 -25.77 -13.25
CA THR A 89 -4.57 -26.27 -12.03
C THR A 89 -5.51 -25.20 -11.47
N ALA A 90 -6.76 -25.57 -11.21
CA ALA A 90 -7.74 -24.66 -10.64
C ALA A 90 -7.19 -23.97 -9.38
N GLY A 91 -7.15 -22.64 -9.40
CA GLY A 91 -6.63 -21.84 -8.29
C GLY A 91 -5.11 -21.58 -8.31
N GLN A 92 -4.38 -22.02 -9.34
CA GLN A 92 -2.98 -21.63 -9.52
C GLN A 92 -2.91 -20.12 -9.85
N ARG A 93 -2.21 -19.34 -9.00
CA ARG A 93 -2.09 -17.87 -9.14
C ARG A 93 -0.67 -17.40 -9.52
N SER A 94 0.26 -18.33 -9.64
CA SER A 94 1.65 -18.05 -9.99
C SER A 94 2.34 -19.24 -10.63
N HIS A 95 3.38 -18.94 -11.42
CA HIS A 95 4.25 -19.87 -12.10
C HIS A 95 5.69 -19.60 -11.68
N SER A 96 6.42 -20.65 -11.30
CA SER A 96 7.83 -20.56 -10.92
C SER A 96 8.67 -21.29 -11.97
N PHE A 97 9.69 -20.60 -12.47
CA PHE A 97 10.65 -21.13 -13.44
C PHE A 97 12.06 -21.05 -12.86
N SER A 98 12.75 -22.18 -12.82
CA SER A 98 14.11 -22.28 -12.26
C SER A 98 15.14 -22.38 -13.39
N SER A 99 16.33 -21.84 -13.16
CA SER A 99 17.47 -22.02 -14.05
C SER A 99 17.97 -23.48 -14.05
N SER A 100 18.70 -23.85 -15.11
CA SER A 100 19.25 -25.20 -15.29
C SER A 100 20.22 -25.62 -14.17
N ASP A 101 20.98 -24.67 -13.63
CA ASP A 101 21.87 -24.88 -12.47
C ASP A 101 21.13 -24.87 -11.12
N GLY A 102 19.82 -24.58 -11.11
CA GLY A 102 19.00 -24.53 -9.91
C GLY A 102 19.39 -23.44 -8.91
N THR A 103 20.15 -22.42 -9.33
CA THR A 103 20.60 -21.32 -8.47
C THR A 103 19.72 -20.08 -8.56
N ARG A 104 18.92 -19.95 -9.62
CA ARG A 104 18.06 -18.79 -9.89
C ARG A 104 16.64 -19.25 -10.18
N ARG A 105 15.66 -18.41 -9.84
CA ARG A 105 14.29 -18.61 -10.28
C ARG A 105 13.54 -17.30 -10.48
N ILE A 106 12.59 -17.32 -11.40
CA ILE A 106 11.65 -16.24 -11.66
C ILE A 106 10.25 -16.75 -11.34
N ILE A 107 9.49 -15.96 -10.60
CA ILE A 107 8.11 -16.25 -10.22
C ILE A 107 7.21 -15.17 -10.79
N LEU A 108 6.28 -15.59 -11.64
CA LEU A 108 5.29 -14.74 -12.30
C LEU A 108 3.93 -15.05 -11.73
N GLY A 109 3.15 -14.06 -11.36
CA GLY A 109 1.81 -14.30 -10.86
C GLY A 109 1.01 -13.03 -10.71
N TYR A 110 -0.12 -13.15 -10.02
CA TYR A 110 -1.00 -12.05 -9.74
C TYR A 110 -1.54 -12.09 -8.32
N TYR A 111 -1.78 -10.91 -7.76
CA TYR A 111 -2.45 -10.76 -6.49
C TYR A 111 -3.95 -10.85 -6.69
N VAL A 112 -4.62 -11.41 -5.69
CA VAL A 112 -6.07 -11.54 -5.64
C VAL A 112 -6.59 -10.84 -4.40
N ARG A 113 -7.74 -10.20 -4.54
CA ARG A 113 -8.56 -9.74 -3.42
C ARG A 113 -9.84 -10.56 -3.37
N ASP A 114 -10.40 -10.68 -2.17
CA ASP A 114 -11.73 -11.26 -1.98
C ASP A 114 -12.79 -10.36 -2.64
N GLY A 115 -13.44 -10.91 -3.66
CA GLY A 115 -14.60 -10.32 -4.31
C GLY A 115 -15.82 -11.23 -4.14
N TRP A 116 -16.99 -10.65 -4.35
CA TRP A 116 -18.28 -11.27 -4.05
C TRP A 116 -19.30 -10.85 -5.10
N ASP A 117 -20.16 -11.76 -5.54
CA ASP A 117 -21.30 -11.39 -6.39
C ASP A 117 -22.46 -10.79 -5.57
N GLU A 118 -23.53 -10.40 -6.27
CA GLU A 118 -24.70 -9.74 -5.68
C GLU A 118 -25.42 -10.59 -4.62
N THR A 119 -25.32 -11.92 -4.68
CA THR A 119 -26.00 -12.83 -3.76
C THR A 119 -25.32 -12.91 -2.38
N ALA A 120 -24.10 -12.38 -2.26
CA ALA A 120 -23.41 -12.32 -0.97
C ALA A 120 -24.18 -11.50 0.06
N GLU A 121 -24.82 -10.40 -0.36
CA GLU A 121 -25.60 -9.58 0.58
C GLU A 121 -26.89 -10.26 1.02
N ASP A 122 -27.52 -11.04 0.13
CA ASP A 122 -28.68 -11.86 0.49
C ASP A 122 -28.29 -12.91 1.55
N GLY A 123 -27.14 -13.55 1.37
CA GLY A 123 -26.58 -14.47 2.36
C GLY A 123 -26.25 -13.78 3.70
N VAL A 124 -25.67 -12.58 3.66
CA VAL A 124 -25.40 -11.77 4.86
C VAL A 124 -26.69 -11.41 5.61
N GLU A 125 -27.74 -11.01 4.89
CA GLU A 125 -29.01 -10.67 5.53
C GLU A 125 -29.68 -11.89 6.16
N LEU A 126 -29.60 -13.07 5.53
CA LEU A 126 -30.06 -14.32 6.14
C LEU A 126 -29.31 -14.65 7.44
N VAL A 127 -27.98 -14.48 7.46
CA VAL A 127 -27.19 -14.66 8.69
C VAL A 127 -27.62 -13.64 9.76
N LYS A 128 -27.80 -12.36 9.40
CA LYS A 128 -28.26 -11.33 10.34
C LYS A 128 -29.65 -11.65 10.90
N GLN A 129 -30.58 -12.14 10.08
CA GLN A 129 -31.91 -12.55 10.52
C GLN A 129 -31.84 -13.69 11.53
N TYR A 130 -31.03 -14.72 11.28
CA TYR A 130 -30.79 -15.80 12.22
C TYR A 130 -30.27 -15.28 13.57
N VAL A 131 -29.26 -14.41 13.53
CA VAL A 131 -28.64 -13.82 14.72
C VAL A 131 -29.65 -13.00 15.53
N ARG A 132 -30.51 -12.20 14.87
CA ARG A 132 -31.58 -11.44 15.55
C ARG A 132 -32.59 -12.34 16.27
N ASN A 133 -32.92 -13.50 15.70
CA ASN A 133 -33.81 -14.46 16.34
C ASN A 133 -33.15 -15.16 17.53
N LEU A 134 -31.84 -15.39 17.46
CA LEU A 134 -31.05 -16.01 18.54
C LEU A 134 -30.80 -15.06 19.72
N ALA A 135 -30.75 -13.74 19.47
CA ALA A 135 -30.46 -12.70 20.46
C ALA A 135 -31.55 -12.48 21.53
N GLN A 136 -32.62 -13.28 21.53
CA GLN A 136 -33.70 -13.20 22.51
C GLN A 136 -33.28 -13.70 23.91
N ASP A 137 -32.17 -14.44 24.02
CA ASP A 137 -31.60 -14.91 25.30
C ASP A 137 -30.36 -14.11 25.71
N ALA A 138 -30.28 -13.69 26.97
CA ALA A 138 -29.12 -12.92 27.48
C ALA A 138 -27.79 -13.72 27.44
N LYS A 139 -27.86 -15.05 27.36
CA LYS A 139 -26.69 -15.95 27.27
C LYS A 139 -26.12 -16.08 25.85
N THR A 140 -26.83 -15.61 24.81
CA THR A 140 -26.42 -15.76 23.41
C THR A 140 -25.81 -14.48 22.80
N GLN A 141 -25.78 -13.37 23.55
CA GLN A 141 -25.25 -12.08 23.09
C GLN A 141 -23.78 -12.14 22.66
N GLU A 142 -22.93 -12.88 23.38
CA GLU A 142 -21.51 -13.02 23.00
C GLU A 142 -21.34 -13.74 21.65
N ALA A 143 -22.17 -14.76 21.38
CA ALA A 143 -22.15 -15.47 20.10
C ALA A 143 -22.66 -14.59 18.95
N VAL A 144 -23.67 -13.75 19.23
CA VAL A 144 -24.20 -12.76 18.29
C VAL A 144 -23.12 -11.77 17.88
N ASP A 145 -22.39 -11.21 18.85
CA ASP A 145 -21.32 -10.24 18.61
C ASP A 145 -20.19 -10.84 17.76
N ILE A 146 -19.76 -12.06 18.06
CA ILE A 146 -18.74 -12.79 17.29
C ILE A 146 -19.20 -13.01 15.85
N ILE A 147 -20.45 -13.42 15.62
CA ILE A 147 -20.97 -13.62 14.26
C ILE A 147 -21.01 -12.30 13.48
N MET A 148 -21.42 -11.21 14.13
CA MET A 148 -21.44 -9.88 13.50
C MET A 148 -20.03 -9.36 13.21
N GLU A 149 -19.05 -9.66 14.08
CA GLU A 149 -17.63 -9.36 13.84
C GLU A 149 -17.08 -10.16 12.65
N LEU A 150 -17.45 -11.43 12.50
CA LEU A 150 -17.06 -12.23 11.34
C LEU A 150 -17.66 -11.68 10.04
N LEU A 151 -18.87 -11.15 10.08
CA LEU A 151 -19.50 -10.47 8.94
C LEU A 151 -18.99 -9.04 8.72
N ALA A 152 -18.13 -8.51 9.60
CA ALA A 152 -17.63 -7.16 9.47
C ALA A 152 -16.80 -7.01 8.20
N ARG A 153 -17.06 -5.90 7.49
CA ARG A 153 -16.36 -5.53 6.27
C ARG A 153 -15.01 -4.89 6.61
N ASP A 154 -14.04 -5.06 5.72
CA ASP A 154 -12.78 -4.32 5.82
C ASP A 154 -12.98 -2.81 5.56
N GLY A 155 -11.92 -2.00 5.74
CA GLY A 155 -11.97 -0.56 5.48
C GLY A 155 -12.27 -0.18 4.02
N LYS A 156 -12.34 -1.15 3.11
CA LYS A 156 -12.72 -0.99 1.70
C LYS A 156 -14.11 -1.57 1.39
N GLY A 157 -14.87 -1.96 2.43
CA GLY A 157 -16.22 -2.48 2.30
C GLY A 157 -16.31 -3.94 1.86
N ASN A 158 -15.23 -4.73 1.85
CA ASN A 158 -15.26 -6.13 1.38
C ASN A 158 -15.39 -7.10 2.56
N LEU A 159 -16.13 -8.20 2.36
CA LEU A 159 -16.10 -9.35 3.28
C LEU A 159 -14.76 -10.08 3.12
N LYS A 160 -14.26 -10.66 4.21
CA LYS A 160 -13.03 -11.46 4.22
C LYS A 160 -13.37 -12.94 4.12
N LEU A 161 -12.78 -13.65 3.16
CA LEU A 161 -13.01 -15.09 3.01
C LEU A 161 -12.65 -15.85 4.29
N GLU A 162 -11.55 -15.49 4.94
CA GLU A 162 -11.12 -16.09 6.20
C GLU A 162 -12.19 -16.03 7.29
N ASN A 163 -12.94 -14.92 7.37
CA ASN A 163 -14.01 -14.78 8.34
C ASN A 163 -15.23 -15.64 7.98
N ILE A 164 -15.56 -15.74 6.69
CA ILE A 164 -16.67 -16.60 6.22
C ILE A 164 -16.35 -18.08 6.48
N LEU A 165 -15.11 -18.51 6.29
CA LEU A 165 -14.67 -19.87 6.63
C LEU A 165 -14.76 -20.15 8.14
N LYS A 166 -14.41 -19.18 8.99
CA LYS A 166 -14.61 -19.29 10.45
C LYS A 166 -16.09 -19.34 10.83
N LEU A 167 -16.93 -18.59 10.11
CA LEU A 167 -18.37 -18.59 10.32
C LEU A 167 -18.98 -19.95 9.94
N GLU A 168 -18.51 -20.57 8.85
CA GLU A 168 -18.88 -21.93 8.46
C GLU A 168 -18.53 -22.96 9.53
N GLN A 169 -17.31 -22.90 10.07
CA GLN A 169 -16.86 -23.78 11.16
C GLN A 169 -17.73 -23.61 12.41
N THR A 170 -18.07 -22.36 12.75
CA THR A 170 -18.98 -22.05 13.86
C THR A 170 -20.37 -22.65 13.60
N ALA A 171 -20.94 -22.45 12.41
CA ALA A 171 -22.25 -22.99 12.03
C ALA A 171 -22.30 -24.52 12.08
N GLN A 172 -21.21 -25.19 11.69
CA GLN A 172 -21.05 -26.64 11.82
C GLN A 172 -21.01 -27.09 13.28
N LYS A 173 -20.24 -26.41 14.13
CA LYS A 173 -20.08 -26.75 15.54
C LYS A 173 -21.40 -26.68 16.33
N TYR A 174 -22.26 -25.73 16.01
CA TYR A 174 -23.53 -25.50 16.71
C TYR A 174 -24.74 -26.12 16.00
N GLU A 175 -24.52 -26.88 14.91
CA GLU A 175 -25.58 -27.49 14.10
C GLU A 175 -26.69 -26.51 13.67
N ALA A 176 -26.31 -25.25 13.46
CA ALA A 176 -27.23 -24.17 13.15
C ALA A 176 -27.57 -24.15 11.65
N GLU A 177 -28.57 -24.91 11.22
CA GLU A 177 -28.94 -25.09 9.80
C GLU A 177 -29.25 -23.77 9.08
N ASP A 178 -29.96 -22.85 9.74
CA ASP A 178 -30.28 -21.54 9.16
C ASP A 178 -29.02 -20.67 8.96
N LEU A 179 -28.07 -20.75 9.90
CA LEU A 179 -26.77 -20.10 9.78
C LEU A 179 -25.94 -20.73 8.65
N LYS A 180 -25.91 -22.05 8.55
CA LYS A 180 -25.22 -22.78 7.47
C LYS A 180 -25.75 -22.37 6.10
N LYS A 181 -27.06 -22.20 5.95
CA LYS A 181 -27.68 -21.75 4.69
C LYS A 181 -27.20 -20.36 4.28
N GLY A 182 -27.21 -19.40 5.20
CA GLY A 182 -26.71 -18.04 4.93
C GLY A 182 -25.22 -18.04 4.56
N VAL A 183 -24.41 -18.81 5.29
CA VAL A 183 -22.96 -18.94 5.02
C VAL A 183 -22.68 -19.62 3.68
N ALA A 184 -23.44 -20.65 3.32
CA ALA A 184 -23.31 -21.34 2.05
C ALA A 184 -23.53 -20.37 0.88
N ILE A 185 -24.57 -19.54 0.94
CA ILE A 185 -24.85 -18.51 -0.09
C ILE A 185 -23.69 -17.53 -0.20
N ILE A 186 -23.17 -17.02 0.93
CA ILE A 186 -22.01 -16.11 0.92
C ILE A 186 -20.81 -16.78 0.27
N LYS A 187 -20.54 -18.06 0.61
CA LYS A 187 -19.41 -18.81 0.06
C LYS A 187 -19.57 -19.10 -1.44
N GLU A 188 -20.78 -19.43 -1.89
CA GLU A 188 -21.12 -19.61 -3.30
C GLU A 188 -20.99 -18.31 -4.09
N ALA A 189 -21.20 -17.16 -3.43
CA ALA A 189 -20.99 -15.84 -3.99
C ALA A 189 -19.51 -15.43 -4.12
N TYR A 190 -18.56 -16.23 -3.61
CA TYR A 190 -17.14 -15.86 -3.65
C TYR A 190 -16.61 -15.79 -5.08
N ARG A 191 -16.15 -14.61 -5.49
CA ARG A 191 -15.56 -14.30 -6.80
C ARG A 191 -14.21 -13.61 -6.58
N PRO A 192 -13.10 -14.37 -6.46
CA PRO A 192 -11.79 -13.76 -6.28
C PRO A 192 -11.43 -12.83 -7.45
N GLU A 193 -11.03 -11.61 -7.14
CA GLU A 193 -10.69 -10.59 -8.14
C GLU A 193 -9.17 -10.49 -8.30
N ARG A 194 -8.67 -10.66 -9.52
CA ARG A 194 -7.27 -10.34 -9.87
C ARG A 194 -7.07 -8.83 -9.77
N THR A 195 -6.03 -8.40 -9.06
CA THR A 195 -5.80 -6.98 -8.76
C THR A 195 -4.60 -6.41 -9.49
N LYS A 196 -3.41 -7.00 -9.32
CA LYS A 196 -2.18 -6.57 -9.97
C LYS A 196 -1.25 -7.74 -10.18
N ASP A 197 -0.45 -7.65 -11.22
CA ASP A 197 0.54 -8.66 -11.55
C ASP A 197 1.84 -8.42 -10.79
N PHE A 198 2.60 -9.48 -10.57
CA PHE A 198 3.91 -9.40 -9.95
C PHE A 198 4.93 -10.32 -10.62
N VAL A 199 6.18 -9.86 -10.56
CA VAL A 199 7.39 -10.61 -10.90
C VAL A 199 8.25 -10.63 -9.66
N ARG A 200 8.72 -11.81 -9.24
CA ARG A 200 9.78 -11.96 -8.25
C ARG A 200 10.95 -12.67 -8.87
N ALA A 201 12.15 -12.16 -8.63
CA ALA A 201 13.40 -12.80 -9.01
C ALA A 201 14.12 -13.23 -7.73
N GLN A 202 14.58 -14.48 -7.69
CA GLN A 202 15.26 -15.03 -6.52
C GLN A 202 16.55 -15.73 -6.92
N GLN A 203 17.55 -15.63 -6.05
CA GLN A 203 18.82 -16.34 -6.18
C GLN A 203 19.16 -17.09 -4.90
N LYS A 204 19.86 -18.22 -5.01
CA LYS A 204 20.42 -18.91 -3.84
C LYS A 204 21.65 -18.16 -3.33
N ASN A 205 21.70 -17.94 -2.02
CA ASN A 205 22.90 -17.46 -1.36
C ASN A 205 23.92 -18.60 -1.13
N SER A 206 25.07 -18.29 -0.54
CA SER A 206 26.14 -19.25 -0.22
C SER A 206 25.69 -20.39 0.70
N LEU A 207 24.57 -20.23 1.41
CA LEU A 207 23.95 -21.24 2.29
C LEU A 207 22.82 -22.02 1.60
N GLY A 208 22.61 -21.82 0.29
CA GLY A 208 21.57 -22.47 -0.49
C GLY A 208 20.16 -21.96 -0.25
N LYS A 209 19.97 -20.87 0.51
CA LYS A 209 18.66 -20.25 0.76
C LYS A 209 18.29 -19.31 -0.37
N TRP A 210 17.01 -19.32 -0.77
CA TRP A 210 16.46 -18.35 -1.71
C TRP A 210 16.43 -16.96 -1.07
N VAL A 211 16.97 -15.98 -1.77
CA VAL A 211 16.96 -14.56 -1.42
C VAL A 211 16.31 -13.80 -2.58
N ASP A 212 15.35 -12.94 -2.24
CA ASP A 212 14.71 -12.04 -3.21
C ASP A 212 15.70 -10.99 -3.73
N ILE A 213 15.69 -10.79 -5.03
CA ILE A 213 16.31 -9.62 -5.66
C ILE A 213 15.30 -8.50 -5.54
N ALA A 214 15.67 -7.43 -4.85
CA ALA A 214 14.78 -6.29 -4.63
C ALA A 214 14.45 -5.61 -5.97
N LEU A 215 13.19 -5.77 -6.41
CA LEU A 215 12.62 -5.08 -7.58
C LEU A 215 11.69 -3.93 -7.14
N GLY A 216 11.81 -3.53 -5.87
CA GLY A 216 11.10 -2.46 -5.19
C GLY A 216 11.63 -2.29 -3.75
N MET A 217 11.25 -1.18 -3.09
CA MET A 217 11.77 -0.84 -1.76
C MET A 217 11.30 -1.78 -0.63
N THR A 218 10.23 -2.55 -0.83
CA THR A 218 9.63 -3.42 0.19
C THR A 218 10.14 -4.85 0.16
N GLU A 219 11.06 -5.17 -0.74
CA GLU A 219 11.54 -6.54 -1.01
C GLU A 219 12.99 -6.79 -0.54
N ALA A 220 13.57 -5.82 0.19
CA ALA A 220 14.94 -5.86 0.72
C ALA A 220 15.03 -6.49 2.13
#